data_AF-A0A1A8NSG4-F1
#
_entry.id   AF-A0A1A8NSG4-F1
#
_cell.length_a   1.000
_cell.length_b   1.000
_cell.length_c   1.000
_cell.angle_alpha   90.00
_cell.angle_beta   90.00
_cell.angle_gamma   90.00
#
_symmetry.space_group_name_H-M   'P 1'
#
loop_
_entity.id
_entity.type
_entity.pdbx_description
1 polymer ?
#
loop_
_entity_poly.entity_id
_entity_poly.type
_entity_poly.pdbx_seq_one_letter_code
_entity_poly.pdbx_strand_id
1 'polypeptide(L)'
;AEDFIHLSVYGMNNLSYIQIYYKLMELIKTSTDINMKIMDGVVKSETVMKKLKEGNYDLLLADPIYAGSDLVADLLEIPLVFSLRFSVAHNMERQCGQLPAPPSFVPGALSKLTDKMSFLERVLNFLFYPLQDMLLHQCIWKEVDKYYSEVRGTPTSACELMGKADIWLMRNYWDFDFP
;
A
#
# COMPACT_ATOMS: atom_id res chain seq x y z
N ALA A 1 5.05 14.08 4.34
CA ALA A 1 3.96 14.65 3.51
C ALA A 1 4.45 15.83 2.69
N GLU A 2 5.14 16.81 3.30
CA GLU A 2 5.67 17.99 2.61
C GLU A 2 6.65 17.65 1.47
N ASP A 3 7.60 16.73 1.69
CA ASP A 3 8.56 16.32 0.65
C ASP A 3 7.88 15.68 -0.57
N PHE A 4 6.81 14.91 -0.34
CA PHE A 4 6.02 14.32 -1.42
C PHE A 4 5.29 15.39 -2.22
N ILE A 5 4.64 16.34 -1.53
CA ILE A 5 3.96 17.47 -2.18
C ILE A 5 4.99 18.28 -2.97
N HIS A 6 6.13 18.60 -2.38
CA HIS A 6 7.19 19.35 -3.03
C HIS A 6 7.74 18.63 -4.28
N LEU A 7 8.01 17.32 -4.18
CA LEU A 7 8.41 16.51 -5.33
C LEU A 7 7.34 16.53 -6.43
N SER A 8 6.07 16.35 -6.07
CA SER A 8 4.96 16.28 -7.02
C SER A 8 4.70 17.61 -7.73
N VAL A 9 4.77 18.73 -7.01
CA VAL A 9 4.45 20.07 -7.54
C VAL A 9 5.64 20.71 -8.24
N TYR A 10 6.85 20.58 -7.69
CA TYR A 10 8.02 21.33 -8.15
C TYR A 10 9.12 20.44 -8.74
N GLY A 11 9.28 19.21 -8.24
CA GLY A 11 10.42 18.36 -8.60
C GLY A 11 10.23 17.56 -9.89
N MET A 12 9.02 17.08 -10.17
CA MET A 12 8.78 16.12 -11.26
C MET A 12 9.09 16.68 -12.66
N ASN A 13 8.90 17.98 -12.90
CA ASN A 13 9.16 18.59 -14.21
C ASN A 13 10.65 18.72 -14.54
N ASN A 14 11.52 18.67 -13.52
CA ASN A 14 12.95 18.93 -13.67
C ASN A 14 13.81 17.65 -13.57
N LEU A 15 13.19 16.48 -13.40
CA LEU A 15 13.87 15.21 -13.15
C LEU A 15 13.58 14.18 -14.25
N SER A 16 14.54 13.29 -14.49
CA SER A 16 14.30 12.14 -15.36
C SER A 16 13.31 11.17 -14.71
N TYR A 17 12.64 10.34 -15.52
CA TYR A 17 11.68 9.37 -15.01
C TYR A 17 12.27 8.42 -13.95
N ILE A 18 13.50 7.97 -14.17
CA ILE A 18 14.21 7.10 -13.22
C ILE A 18 14.49 7.82 -11.91
N GLN A 19 14.87 9.10 -11.97
CA GLN A 19 15.10 9.91 -10.76
C GLN A 19 13.81 10.15 -9.98
N ILE A 20 12.70 10.41 -10.67
CA ILE A 20 11.38 10.54 -10.04
C ILE A 20 11.01 9.23 -9.34
N TYR A 21 11.16 8.11 -10.04
CA TYR A 21 10.86 6.79 -9.48
C TYR A 21 11.72 6.47 -8.25
N TYR A 22 13.04 6.71 -8.33
CA TYR A 22 13.94 6.49 -7.19
C TYR A 22 13.53 7.33 -5.97
N LYS A 23 13.27 8.62 -6.16
CA LYS A 23 12.82 9.51 -5.08
C LYS A 23 11.46 9.09 -4.52
N LEU A 24 10.54 8.62 -5.37
CA LEU A 24 9.24 8.14 -4.92
C LEU A 24 9.40 6.89 -4.05
N MET A 25 10.23 5.93 -4.46
CA MET A 25 10.49 4.72 -3.68
C MET A 25 11.20 5.04 -2.35
N GLU A 26 12.12 6.01 -2.34
CA GLU A 26 12.76 6.52 -1.13
C GLU A 26 11.72 7.13 -0.17
N LEU A 27 10.83 7.98 -0.67
CA LEU A 27 9.75 8.58 0.13
C LEU A 27 8.77 7.54 0.68
N ILE A 28 8.39 6.54 -0.12
CA ILE A 28 7.53 5.44 0.33
C ILE A 28 8.24 4.71 1.47
N LYS A 29 9.50 4.32 1.29
CA LYS A 29 10.27 3.62 2.32
C LYS A 29 10.37 4.43 3.61
N THR A 30 10.76 5.70 3.54
CA THR A 30 10.85 6.56 4.73
C THR A 30 9.49 6.73 5.40
N SER A 31 8.41 6.87 4.62
CA SER A 31 7.06 6.98 5.17
C SER A 31 6.63 5.70 5.88
N THR A 32 6.94 4.53 5.31
CA THR A 32 6.73 3.23 5.96
C THR A 32 7.52 3.14 7.25
N ASP A 33 8.82 3.47 7.26
CA ASP A 33 9.66 3.39 8.46
C ASP A 33 9.12 4.27 9.60
N ILE A 34 8.65 5.48 9.28
CA ILE A 34 8.02 6.38 10.26
C ILE A 34 6.70 5.80 10.76
N ASN A 35 5.86 5.33 9.84
CA ASN A 35 4.56 4.76 10.18
C ASN A 35 4.72 3.53 11.07
N MET A 36 5.67 2.63 10.78
CA MET A 36 5.95 1.46 11.63
C MET A 36 6.38 1.84 13.05
N LYS A 37 7.15 2.92 13.22
CA LYS A 37 7.48 3.44 14.57
C LYS A 37 6.26 3.96 15.31
N ILE A 38 5.35 4.63 14.61
CA ILE A 38 4.08 5.09 15.20
C ILE A 38 3.24 3.89 15.59
N MET A 39 3.13 2.88 14.71
CA MET A 39 2.40 1.65 14.98
C MET A 39 2.98 0.90 16.18
N ASP A 40 4.31 0.89 16.34
CA ASP A 40 4.96 0.32 17.52
C ASP A 40 4.54 1.00 18.81
N GLY A 41 4.51 2.33 18.82
CA GLY A 41 4.00 3.10 19.94
C GLY A 41 2.53 2.85 20.25
N VAL A 42 1.70 2.58 19.25
CA VAL A 42 0.26 2.26 19.44
C VAL A 42 0.09 0.85 19.98
N VAL A 43 0.63 -0.15 19.28
CA VAL A 43 0.39 -1.57 19.54
C VAL A 43 1.03 -2.04 20.84
N LYS A 44 2.23 -1.55 21.17
CA LYS A 44 2.92 -1.92 22.41
C LYS A 44 2.52 -1.07 23.62
N SER A 45 1.76 0.01 23.43
CA SER A 45 1.25 0.81 24.55
C SER A 45 0.00 0.17 25.13
N GLU A 46 0.14 -0.40 26.33
CA GLU A 46 -1.00 -0.94 27.09
C GLU A 46 -2.09 0.11 27.30
N THR A 47 -1.71 1.36 27.60
CA THR A 47 -2.65 2.47 27.80
C THR A 47 -3.46 2.78 26.54
N VAL A 48 -2.81 2.85 25.39
CA VAL A 48 -3.49 3.15 24.11
C VAL A 48 -4.37 1.97 23.69
N MET A 49 -3.83 0.75 23.68
CA MET A 49 -4.59 -0.44 23.28
C MET A 49 -5.78 -0.70 24.22
N LYS A 50 -5.62 -0.49 25.53
CA LYS A 50 -6.73 -0.59 26.48
C LYS A 50 -7.82 0.44 26.16
N LYS A 51 -7.44 1.70 25.93
CA LYS A 51 -8.40 2.75 25.57
C LYS A 51 -9.12 2.45 24.25
N LEU A 52 -8.42 1.89 23.26
CA LEU A 52 -9.04 1.49 21.99
C LEU A 52 -10.05 0.35 22.18
N LYS A 53 -9.69 -0.67 22.98
CA LYS A 53 -10.59 -1.79 23.32
C LYS A 53 -11.82 -1.32 24.09
N GLU A 54 -11.64 -0.47 25.10
CA GLU A 54 -12.75 0.08 25.90
C GLU A 54 -13.64 1.06 25.13
N GLY A 55 -13.16 1.58 24.00
CA GLY A 55 -13.91 2.49 23.14
C GLY A 55 -15.10 1.84 22.43
N ASN A 56 -15.16 0.50 22.33
CA ASN A 56 -16.23 -0.27 21.68
C ASN A 56 -16.57 0.26 20.27
N TYR A 57 -15.55 0.47 19.45
CA TYR A 57 -15.74 0.88 18.05
C TYR A 57 -16.33 -0.25 17.22
N ASP A 58 -17.26 0.08 16.32
CA ASP A 58 -17.92 -0.91 15.46
C ASP A 58 -17.06 -1.35 14.26
N LEU A 59 -16.11 -0.52 13.82
CA LEU A 59 -15.21 -0.80 12.69
C LEU A 59 -13.97 0.11 12.72
N LEU A 60 -12.93 -0.29 11.98
CA LEU A 60 -11.77 0.54 11.65
C LEU A 60 -11.81 0.95 10.17
N LEU A 61 -11.79 2.25 9.90
CA LEU A 61 -11.61 2.80 8.55
C LEU A 61 -10.17 3.30 8.40
N ALA A 62 -9.44 2.79 7.40
CA ALA A 62 -8.03 3.13 7.21
C ALA A 62 -7.63 3.26 5.74
N ASP A 63 -6.51 3.93 5.49
CA ASP A 63 -5.83 3.91 4.19
C ASP A 63 -4.65 2.93 4.27
N PRO A 64 -4.64 1.85 3.46
CA PRO A 64 -3.60 0.81 3.52
C PRO A 64 -2.21 1.30 3.07
N ILE A 65 -2.08 2.53 2.55
CA ILE A 65 -0.77 3.14 2.31
C ILE A 65 0.05 3.30 3.60
N TYR A 66 -0.63 3.38 4.74
CA TYR A 66 -0.06 3.38 6.08
C TYR A 66 -0.27 2.00 6.72
N ALA A 67 0.79 1.22 6.83
CA ALA A 67 0.73 -0.13 7.35
C ALA A 67 0.29 -0.16 8.82
N GLY A 68 -0.30 -1.27 9.25
CA GLY A 68 -0.55 -1.60 10.66
C GLY A 68 -1.98 -1.38 11.13
N SER A 69 -2.82 -0.73 10.33
CA SER A 69 -4.25 -0.62 10.61
C SER A 69 -4.93 -1.99 10.61
N ASP A 70 -4.57 -2.85 9.67
CA ASP A 70 -4.93 -4.26 9.59
C ASP A 70 -4.49 -5.07 10.82
N LEU A 71 -3.25 -4.87 11.27
CA LEU A 71 -2.77 -5.48 12.51
C LEU A 71 -3.57 -5.01 13.74
N VAL A 72 -3.89 -3.72 13.83
CA VAL A 72 -4.69 -3.18 14.93
C VAL A 72 -6.13 -3.70 14.88
N ALA A 73 -6.77 -3.74 13.71
CA ALA A 73 -8.10 -4.31 13.57
C ALA A 73 -8.14 -5.77 14.00
N ASP A 74 -7.14 -6.57 13.60
CA ASP A 74 -7.00 -7.97 13.99
C ASP A 74 -6.78 -8.13 15.52
N LEU A 75 -6.01 -7.25 16.16
CA LEU A 75 -5.82 -7.25 17.62
C LEU A 75 -7.03 -6.77 18.43
N LEU A 76 -7.87 -5.92 17.84
CA LEU A 76 -9.12 -5.42 18.42
C LEU A 76 -10.31 -6.32 18.10
N GLU A 77 -10.16 -7.26 17.15
CA GLU A 77 -11.20 -8.14 16.64
C GLU A 77 -12.42 -7.37 16.09
N ILE A 78 -12.16 -6.28 15.36
CA ILE A 78 -13.20 -5.45 14.73
C ILE A 78 -13.11 -5.48 13.19
N PRO A 79 -14.23 -5.27 12.49
CA PRO A 79 -14.23 -5.15 11.03
C PRO A 79 -13.28 -4.06 10.52
N LEU A 80 -12.63 -4.32 9.38
CA LEU A 80 -11.70 -3.42 8.73
C LEU A 80 -12.22 -3.00 7.36
N VAL A 81 -12.30 -1.69 7.16
CA VAL A 81 -12.64 -1.08 5.87
C VAL A 81 -11.44 -0.29 5.38
N PHE A 82 -10.96 -0.62 4.19
CA PHE A 82 -9.94 0.18 3.53
C PHE A 82 -10.54 1.23 2.62
N SER A 83 -9.90 2.39 2.56
CA SER A 83 -10.05 3.35 1.47
C SER A 83 -8.72 3.48 0.76
N LEU A 84 -8.63 3.10 -0.52
CA LEU A 84 -7.39 3.10 -1.29
C LEU A 84 -7.60 3.72 -2.68
N ARG A 85 -6.66 4.55 -3.14
CA ARG A 85 -6.68 5.09 -4.52
C ARG A 85 -5.98 4.17 -5.52
N PHE A 86 -4.74 3.82 -5.22
CA PHE A 86 -3.96 2.78 -5.90
C PHE A 86 -2.73 2.45 -5.04
N SER A 87 -2.13 1.29 -5.25
CA SER A 87 -0.74 1.00 -4.85
C SER A 87 0.18 0.86 -6.06
N VAL A 88 1.50 0.88 -5.86
CA VAL A 88 2.48 0.76 -6.97
C VAL A 88 2.25 -0.54 -7.74
N ALA A 89 2.09 -0.47 -9.06
CA ALA A 89 1.71 -1.61 -9.90
C ALA A 89 0.48 -2.40 -9.39
N HIS A 90 -0.45 -1.74 -8.69
CA HIS A 90 -1.62 -2.34 -8.06
C HIS A 90 -1.25 -3.53 -7.14
N ASN A 91 -0.07 -3.50 -6.52
CA ASN A 91 0.50 -4.61 -5.76
C ASN A 91 -0.43 -5.06 -4.61
N MET A 92 -0.90 -4.15 -3.76
CA MET A 92 -1.78 -4.48 -2.63
C MET A 92 -3.13 -5.04 -3.10
N GLU A 93 -3.74 -4.38 -4.09
CA GLU A 93 -5.02 -4.75 -4.66
C GLU A 93 -4.97 -6.14 -5.28
N ARG A 94 -3.91 -6.44 -6.04
CA ARG A 94 -3.74 -7.73 -6.71
C ARG A 94 -3.35 -8.85 -5.75
N GLN A 95 -2.36 -8.61 -4.91
CA GLN A 95 -1.74 -9.66 -4.09
C GLN A 95 -2.58 -9.95 -2.83
N CYS A 96 -3.16 -8.91 -2.21
CA CYS A 96 -3.85 -9.02 -0.93
C CYS A 96 -5.36 -8.89 -1.09
N GLY A 97 -5.81 -7.89 -1.86
CA GLY A 97 -7.23 -7.65 -2.16
C GLY A 97 -7.83 -8.58 -3.22
N GLN A 98 -7.02 -9.43 -3.86
CA GLN A 98 -7.41 -10.37 -4.91
C GLN A 98 -8.12 -9.72 -6.12
N LEU A 99 -7.92 -8.42 -6.36
CA LEU A 99 -8.44 -7.74 -7.54
C LEU A 99 -7.66 -8.17 -8.79
N PRO A 100 -8.36 -8.64 -9.85
CA PRO A 100 -7.70 -8.98 -11.10
C PRO A 100 -7.20 -7.72 -11.81
N ALA A 101 -5.91 -7.68 -12.15
CA ALA A 101 -5.35 -6.67 -13.04
C ALA A 101 -4.39 -7.33 -14.05
N PRO A 102 -4.93 -7.83 -15.17
CA PRO A 102 -4.14 -8.49 -16.21
C PRO A 102 -3.14 -7.50 -16.84
N PRO A 103 -1.83 -7.76 -16.77
CA PRO A 103 -0.81 -6.82 -17.23
C PRO A 103 -0.79 -6.63 -18.76
N SER A 104 -1.51 -7.46 -19.53
CA SER A 104 -1.66 -7.29 -20.98
C SER A 104 -2.61 -6.15 -21.36
N PHE A 105 -3.46 -5.67 -20.45
CA PHE A 105 -4.48 -4.63 -20.70
C PHE A 105 -4.58 -3.58 -19.58
N VAL A 106 -4.20 -3.92 -18.35
CA VAL A 106 -4.24 -2.98 -17.21
C VAL A 106 -2.84 -2.39 -16.99
N PRO A 107 -2.62 -1.10 -17.29
CA PRO A 107 -1.33 -0.47 -17.02
C PRO A 107 -1.05 -0.48 -15.52
N GLY A 108 0.17 -0.88 -15.15
CA GLY A 108 0.60 -0.85 -13.75
C GLY A 108 0.60 0.59 -13.26
N ALA A 109 0.01 0.85 -12.08
CA ALA A 109 0.04 2.18 -11.50
C ALA A 109 1.48 2.72 -11.45
N LEU A 110 1.65 3.98 -11.82
CA LEU A 110 2.92 4.70 -11.96
C LEU A 110 3.83 4.28 -13.13
N SER A 111 3.41 3.37 -14.01
CA SER A 111 4.19 3.00 -15.21
C SER A 111 4.24 4.08 -16.31
N LYS A 112 3.41 5.13 -16.21
CA LYS A 112 3.09 6.11 -17.27
C LYS A 112 2.40 5.53 -18.51
N LEU A 113 2.07 4.24 -18.51
CA LEU A 113 1.29 3.63 -19.57
C LEU A 113 -0.20 3.93 -19.39
N THR A 114 -0.94 3.83 -20.50
CA THR A 114 -2.41 3.94 -20.53
C THR A 114 -3.01 2.58 -20.85
N ASP A 115 -4.33 2.48 -20.88
CA ASP A 115 -5.05 1.29 -21.35
C ASP A 115 -4.85 1.06 -22.87
N LYS A 116 -4.47 2.11 -23.61
CA LYS A 116 -4.08 2.06 -25.02
C LYS A 116 -2.58 1.81 -25.17
N MET A 117 -2.21 0.53 -25.20
CA MET A 117 -0.82 0.06 -25.37
C MET A 117 -0.59 -0.67 -26.69
N SER A 118 0.50 -0.31 -27.38
CA SER A 118 1.13 -1.10 -28.44
C SER A 118 1.66 -2.43 -27.91
N PHE A 119 2.03 -3.34 -28.82
CA PHE A 119 2.59 -4.64 -28.43
C PHE A 119 3.81 -4.51 -27.52
N LEU A 120 4.75 -3.62 -27.84
CA LEU A 120 5.97 -3.44 -27.06
C LEU A 120 5.66 -2.85 -25.67
N GLU A 121 4.74 -1.90 -25.58
CA GLU A 121 4.30 -1.34 -24.29
C GLU A 121 3.63 -2.40 -23.40
N ARG A 122 2.85 -3.32 -23.97
CA ARG A 122 2.28 -4.46 -23.23
C ARG A 122 3.37 -5.39 -22.68
N VAL A 123 4.42 -5.64 -23.46
CA VAL A 123 5.58 -6.43 -23.00
C VAL A 123 6.29 -5.70 -21.84
N LEU A 124 6.50 -4.39 -21.96
CA LEU A 124 7.09 -3.60 -20.88
C LEU A 124 6.23 -3.60 -19.62
N ASN A 125 4.90 -3.46 -19.77
CA ASN A 125 3.97 -3.50 -18.65
C ASN A 125 3.97 -4.89 -17.97
N PHE A 126 4.01 -5.96 -18.75
CA PHE A 126 4.14 -7.32 -18.26
C PHE A 126 5.40 -7.53 -17.41
N LEU A 127 6.53 -6.95 -17.83
CA LEU A 127 7.78 -7.00 -17.06
C LEU A 127 7.79 -6.05 -15.86
N PHE A 128 7.04 -4.94 -15.93
CA PHE A 128 6.95 -3.95 -14.85
C PHE A 128 6.35 -4.55 -13.58
N TYR A 129 5.28 -5.34 -13.68
CA TYR A 129 4.60 -5.95 -12.53
C TYR A 129 5.53 -6.78 -11.62
N PRO A 130 6.19 -7.84 -12.12
CA PRO A 130 7.06 -8.67 -11.28
C PRO A 130 8.29 -7.90 -10.77
N LEU A 131 8.79 -6.93 -11.54
CA LEU A 131 9.87 -6.05 -11.07
C LEU A 131 9.43 -5.22 -9.85
N GLN A 132 8.24 -4.61 -9.92
CA GLN A 132 7.69 -3.87 -8.78
C GLN A 132 7.38 -4.79 -7.60
N ASP A 133 6.79 -5.95 -7.84
CA ASP A 133 6.48 -6.93 -6.79
C ASP A 133 7.75 -7.36 -6.03
N MET A 134 8.84 -7.66 -6.75
CA MET A 134 10.13 -7.99 -6.14
C MET A 134 10.70 -6.82 -5.33
N LEU A 135 10.69 -5.60 -5.88
CA LEU A 135 11.25 -4.41 -5.21
C LEU A 135 10.47 -4.07 -3.93
N LEU A 136 9.13 -4.04 -4.00
CA LEU A 136 8.28 -3.81 -2.84
C LEU A 136 8.47 -4.90 -1.79
N HIS A 137 8.61 -6.15 -2.20
CA HIS A 137 8.86 -7.24 -1.26
C HIS A 137 10.17 -7.05 -0.49
N GLN A 138 11.26 -6.76 -1.18
CA GLN A 138 12.58 -6.58 -0.55
C GLN A 138 12.68 -5.30 0.29
N CYS A 139 12.02 -4.21 -0.13
CA CYS A 139 12.16 -2.92 0.54
C CYS A 139 11.13 -2.65 1.63
N ILE A 140 9.95 -3.27 1.56
CA ILE A 140 8.80 -2.95 2.40
C ILE A 140 8.26 -4.21 3.06
N TRP A 141 7.67 -5.14 2.28
CA TRP A 141 6.90 -6.25 2.84
C TRP A 141 7.70 -7.12 3.81
N LYS A 142 8.95 -7.42 3.48
CA LYS A 142 9.80 -8.24 4.35
C LYS A 142 9.94 -7.71 5.78
N GLU A 143 10.09 -6.39 5.94
CA GLU A 143 10.21 -5.78 7.28
C GLU A 143 8.86 -5.66 7.97
N VAL A 144 7.79 -5.36 7.22
CA VAL A 144 6.42 -5.30 7.77
C VAL A 144 5.96 -6.69 8.22
N ASP A 145 6.14 -7.74 7.42
CA ASP A 145 5.82 -9.13 7.74
C ASP A 145 6.55 -9.61 8.99
N LYS A 146 7.84 -9.26 9.10
CA LYS A 146 8.64 -9.55 10.28
C LYS A 146 8.05 -8.89 11.53
N TYR A 147 7.74 -7.60 11.45
CA TYR A 147 7.12 -6.86 12.55
C TYR A 147 5.77 -7.46 12.97
N TYR A 148 4.94 -7.82 12.01
CA TYR A 148 3.60 -8.38 12.27
C TYR A 148 3.72 -9.72 12.98
N SER A 149 4.65 -10.56 12.51
CA SER A 149 4.96 -11.83 13.14
C SER A 149 5.47 -11.65 14.59
N GLU A 150 6.31 -10.64 14.84
CA GLU A 150 6.79 -10.31 16.18
C GLU A 150 5.67 -9.87 17.13
N VAL A 151 4.76 -9.01 16.66
CA VAL A 151 3.62 -8.55 17.47
C VAL A 151 2.64 -9.69 17.75
N ARG A 152 2.31 -10.51 16.75
CA ARG A 152 1.34 -11.61 16.90
C ARG A 152 1.91 -12.80 17.64
N GLY A 153 3.23 -12.98 17.63
CA GLY A 153 3.91 -14.16 18.19
C GLY A 153 3.78 -15.41 17.30
N THR A 154 3.26 -15.27 16.09
CA THR A 154 3.10 -16.34 15.09
C THR A 154 3.52 -15.84 13.71
N PRO A 155 3.98 -16.70 12.79
CA PRO A 155 4.26 -16.28 11.42
C PRO A 155 2.99 -15.67 10.79
N THR A 156 3.03 -14.38 10.49
CA THR A 156 1.89 -13.61 9.97
C THR A 156 2.42 -12.62 8.94
N SER A 157 1.90 -12.70 7.72
CA SER A 157 2.23 -11.72 6.68
C SER A 157 1.25 -10.55 6.72
N ALA A 158 1.72 -9.35 6.37
CA ALA A 158 0.88 -8.18 6.26
C ALA A 158 -0.18 -8.38 5.18
N CYS A 159 0.19 -8.99 4.05
CA CYS A 159 -0.76 -9.27 2.96
C CYS A 159 -1.88 -10.23 3.40
N GLU A 160 -1.60 -11.19 4.28
CA GLU A 160 -2.63 -12.05 4.88
C GLU A 160 -3.62 -11.24 5.73
N LEU A 161 -3.16 -10.30 6.56
CA LEU A 161 -4.05 -9.46 7.37
C LEU A 161 -4.83 -8.46 6.51
N MET A 162 -4.17 -7.81 5.55
CA MET A 162 -4.86 -6.92 4.59
C MET A 162 -5.93 -7.66 3.79
N GLY A 163 -5.68 -8.91 3.40
CA GLY A 163 -6.64 -9.75 2.69
C GLY A 163 -7.88 -10.13 3.51
N LYS A 164 -7.84 -9.97 4.85
CA LYS A 164 -8.99 -10.17 5.74
C LYS A 164 -9.89 -8.94 5.87
N ALA A 165 -9.54 -7.81 5.24
CA ALA A 165 -10.38 -6.62 5.27
C ALA A 165 -11.78 -6.91 4.70
N ASP A 166 -12.82 -6.47 5.40
CA ASP A 166 -14.22 -6.71 5.05
C ASP A 166 -14.63 -5.96 3.78
N ILE A 167 -14.13 -4.73 3.59
CA ILE A 167 -14.48 -3.89 2.44
C ILE A 167 -13.25 -3.12 1.94
N TRP A 168 -13.04 -3.13 0.62
CA TRP A 168 -12.10 -2.26 -0.08
C TRP A 168 -12.86 -1.16 -0.82
N LEU A 169 -12.84 0.07 -0.28
CA LEU A 169 -13.37 1.26 -0.94
C LEU A 169 -12.31 1.85 -1.87
N MET A 170 -12.40 1.52 -3.15
CA MET A 170 -11.52 2.08 -4.17
C MET A 170 -11.93 3.52 -4.50
N ARG A 171 -10.99 4.46 -4.36
CA ARG A 171 -11.20 5.90 -4.66
C ARG A 171 -11.04 6.18 -6.15
N ASN A 172 -11.78 5.47 -6.99
CA ASN A 172 -11.85 5.71 -8.42
C ASN A 172 -13.17 6.40 -8.78
N TYR A 173 -13.20 7.09 -9.91
CA TYR A 173 -14.43 7.70 -10.41
C TYR A 173 -14.44 7.65 -11.93
N TRP A 174 -15.50 7.05 -12.47
CA TRP A 174 -15.63 6.72 -13.89
C TRP A 174 -15.48 7.93 -14.83
N ASP A 175 -15.88 9.14 -14.40
CA ASP A 175 -15.71 10.36 -15.21
C ASP A 175 -14.22 10.81 -15.31
N PHE A 176 -13.37 10.41 -14.36
CA PHE A 176 -11.94 10.75 -14.34
C PHE A 176 -11.02 9.63 -14.84
N ASP A 177 -11.48 8.38 -14.81
CA ASP A 177 -10.74 7.19 -15.24
C ASP A 177 -11.33 6.63 -16.57
N PHE A 178 -11.32 7.44 -17.65
CA PHE A 178 -11.87 7.11 -18.98
C PHE A 178 -10.95 6.17 -19.80
N PRO A 179 -11.51 5.25 -20.63
CA PRO A 179 -10.73 4.35 -21.51
C PRO A 179 -10.24 4.95 -22.85
#